data_AF-A0A832UEG6-F1
#
_entry.id   AF-A0A832UEG6-F1
#
_cell.length_a   1.000
_cell.length_b   1.000
_cell.length_c   1.000
_cell.angle_alpha   90.00
_cell.angle_beta   90.00
_cell.angle_gamma   90.00
#
_symmetry.space_group_name_H-M   'P 1'
#
loop_
_entity.id
_entity.type
_entity.pdbx_description
1 polymer ?
#
loop_
_entity_poly.entity_id
_entity_poly.type
_entity_poly.pdbx_seq_one_letter_code
_entity_poly.pdbx_strand_id
1 'polypeptide(L)'
;NEISKEIKSIKIESNISGVVIKTDTLGSLEAIVMELRELGIGIRRADIGDVTKQDIIEAKSVKTDDKVTAVVFAFNSKVLPDAREVATKEEIKIFESDIIYKLIEDYEAWKKEEVEKEKKRKFEGIIRPGKIELMYHHVFRVTKPAIVGIKVLRGRIKTDVS
;
A
#
# COMPACT_ATOMS: atom_id res chain seq x y z
N ASN A 1 -18.82 -7.18 26.84
CA ASN A 1 -18.16 -6.63 25.64
C ASN A 1 -18.92 -6.99 24.39
N GLU A 2 -19.29 -5.97 23.62
CA GLU A 2 -19.97 -6.06 22.33
C GLU A 2 -19.13 -6.80 21.28
N ILE A 3 -17.80 -6.63 21.35
CA ILE A 3 -16.78 -7.33 20.56
C ILE A 3 -16.93 -8.86 20.69
N SER A 4 -17.06 -9.36 21.92
CA SER A 4 -17.23 -10.80 22.16
C SER A 4 -18.58 -11.33 21.66
N LYS A 5 -19.57 -10.47 21.39
CA LYS A 5 -20.83 -10.88 20.75
C LYS A 5 -20.67 -10.90 19.22
N GLU A 6 -20.03 -9.90 18.64
CA GLU A 6 -19.70 -9.84 17.21
C GLU A 6 -18.79 -10.98 16.76
N ILE A 7 -17.85 -11.43 17.60
CA ILE A 7 -16.93 -12.53 17.27
C ILE A 7 -17.57 -13.90 17.51
N LYS A 8 -18.55 -13.99 18.43
CA LYS A 8 -19.32 -15.22 18.65
C LYS A 8 -20.17 -15.59 17.42
N SER A 9 -20.63 -14.60 16.66
CA SER A 9 -20.92 -14.81 15.24
C SER A 9 -19.57 -14.86 14.53
N ILE A 10 -19.12 -16.02 14.06
CA ILE A 10 -17.77 -16.33 13.55
C ILE A 10 -17.18 -15.31 12.54
N LYS A 11 -17.99 -14.38 12.03
CA LYS A 11 -17.69 -13.40 11.00
C LYS A 11 -17.87 -11.97 11.53
N ILE A 12 -16.82 -11.16 11.43
CA ILE A 12 -16.89 -9.70 11.58
C ILE A 12 -16.92 -9.09 10.18
N GLU A 13 -17.87 -8.19 9.93
CA GLU A 13 -17.92 -7.37 8.72
C GLU A 13 -18.21 -5.92 9.12
N SER A 14 -17.42 -4.99 8.60
CA SER A 14 -17.61 -3.56 8.83
C SER A 14 -17.58 -2.80 7.50
N ASN A 15 -18.29 -1.69 7.39
CA ASN A 15 -18.23 -0.82 6.21
C ASN A 15 -17.04 0.16 6.24
N ILE A 16 -16.04 -0.13 7.07
CA ILE A 16 -14.86 0.72 7.24
C ILE A 16 -13.73 0.16 6.38
N SER A 17 -12.95 1.04 5.75
CA SER A 17 -11.70 0.66 5.08
C SER A 17 -10.76 -0.02 6.07
N GLY A 18 -10.22 -1.18 5.69
CA GLY A 18 -9.44 -1.99 6.61
C GLY A 18 -8.96 -3.30 6.01
N VAL A 19 -8.17 -4.02 6.80
CA VAL A 19 -7.59 -5.30 6.40
C VAL A 19 -8.65 -6.40 6.40
N VAL A 20 -8.46 -7.41 5.56
CA VAL A 20 -9.23 -8.66 5.57
C VAL A 20 -8.42 -9.73 6.29
N ILE A 21 -9.03 -10.46 7.22
CA ILE A 21 -8.35 -11.40 8.12
C ILE A 21 -8.94 -12.80 7.95
N LYS A 22 -8.07 -13.80 7.79
CA LYS A 22 -8.40 -15.22 7.78
C LYS A 22 -7.51 -15.96 8.77
N THR A 23 -8.13 -16.83 9.57
CA THR A 23 -7.46 -17.58 10.65
C THR A 23 -7.94 -19.02 10.71
N ASP A 24 -7.21 -19.88 11.43
CA ASP A 24 -7.56 -21.29 11.64
C ASP A 24 -8.52 -21.53 12.82
N THR A 25 -8.42 -20.71 13.87
CA THR A 25 -9.23 -20.84 15.10
C THR A 25 -9.85 -19.53 15.56
N LEU A 26 -10.90 -19.63 16.35
CA LEU A 26 -11.56 -18.47 16.96
C LEU A 26 -10.63 -17.70 17.91
N GLY A 27 -9.79 -18.40 18.69
CA GLY A 27 -8.86 -17.76 19.61
C GLY A 27 -7.79 -16.94 18.87
N SER A 28 -7.29 -17.47 17.75
CA SER A 28 -6.41 -16.73 16.84
C SER A 28 -7.07 -15.47 16.30
N LEU A 29 -8.34 -15.58 15.88
CA LEU A 29 -9.14 -14.47 15.37
C LEU A 29 -9.35 -13.38 16.42
N GLU A 30 -9.67 -13.76 17.66
CA GLU A 30 -9.84 -12.82 18.77
C GLU A 30 -8.54 -12.06 19.06
N ALA A 31 -7.43 -12.77 19.13
CA ALA A 31 -6.12 -12.19 19.43
C ALA A 31 -5.69 -11.17 18.37
N ILE A 32 -5.76 -11.53 17.08
CA ILE A 32 -5.36 -10.61 16.01
C ILE A 32 -6.31 -9.41 15.90
N VAL A 33 -7.62 -9.59 16.10
CA VAL A 33 -8.59 -8.49 16.06
C VAL A 33 -8.35 -7.51 17.21
N MET A 34 -8.05 -7.99 18.42
CA MET A 34 -7.71 -7.13 19.55
C MET A 34 -6.45 -6.32 19.28
N GLU A 35 -5.38 -6.97 18.85
CA GLU A 35 -4.09 -6.33 18.56
C GLU A 35 -4.24 -5.22 17.50
N LEU A 36 -4.93 -5.51 16.39
CA LEU A 36 -5.13 -4.53 15.34
C LEU A 36 -5.99 -3.34 15.78
N ARG A 37 -7.00 -3.57 16.63
CA ARG A 37 -7.81 -2.48 17.20
C ARG A 37 -6.99 -1.60 18.13
N GLU A 38 -6.11 -2.17 18.96
CA GLU A 38 -5.19 -1.42 19.82
C GLU A 38 -4.21 -0.56 19.01
N LEU A 39 -3.74 -1.08 17.87
CA LEU A 39 -2.91 -0.36 16.93
C LEU A 39 -3.68 0.64 16.04
N GLY A 40 -5.02 0.71 16.16
CA GLY A 40 -5.86 1.59 15.35
C GLY A 40 -5.94 1.18 13.87
N ILE A 41 -5.64 -0.07 13.54
CA ILE A 41 -5.74 -0.62 12.18
C ILE A 41 -7.19 -1.06 11.95
N GLY A 42 -7.82 -0.48 10.92
CA GLY A 42 -9.19 -0.81 10.53
C GLY A 42 -9.31 -2.27 10.05
N ILE A 43 -10.46 -2.89 10.34
CA ILE A 43 -10.78 -4.26 9.94
C ILE A 43 -12.03 -4.23 9.07
N ARG A 44 -11.87 -4.59 7.79
CA ARG A 44 -12.99 -4.67 6.84
C ARG A 44 -13.79 -5.95 7.06
N ARG A 45 -13.07 -7.07 7.20
CA ARG A 45 -13.66 -8.40 7.40
C ARG A 45 -12.71 -9.31 8.17
N ALA A 46 -13.25 -10.14 9.05
CA ALA A 46 -12.48 -11.16 9.77
C ALA A 46 -13.30 -12.45 9.88
N ASP A 47 -12.70 -13.59 9.55
CA ASP A 47 -13.40 -14.87 9.44
C ASP A 47 -12.43 -16.07 9.63
N ILE A 48 -12.97 -17.25 9.89
CA ILE A 48 -12.19 -18.50 10.03
C ILE A 48 -12.12 -19.22 8.68
N GLY A 49 -11.05 -19.98 8.44
CA GLY A 49 -10.80 -20.79 7.26
C GLY A 49 -9.73 -20.22 6.33
N ASP A 50 -9.51 -20.91 5.22
CA ASP A 50 -8.51 -20.54 4.22
C ASP A 50 -8.89 -19.24 3.47
N VAL A 51 -7.88 -18.55 2.93
CA VAL A 51 -8.09 -17.37 2.09
C VAL A 51 -8.65 -17.78 0.75
N THR A 52 -9.81 -17.23 0.42
CA THR A 52 -10.55 -17.48 -0.81
C THR A 52 -10.45 -16.30 -1.78
N LYS A 53 -10.86 -16.52 -3.02
CA LYS A 53 -11.02 -15.45 -4.02
C LYS A 53 -11.93 -14.31 -3.53
N GLN A 54 -12.98 -14.62 -2.77
CA GLN A 54 -13.89 -13.58 -2.23
C GLN A 54 -13.13 -12.64 -1.29
N ASP A 55 -12.23 -13.16 -0.47
CA ASP A 55 -11.47 -12.35 0.49
C ASP A 55 -10.55 -11.36 -0.23
N ILE A 56 -10.00 -11.74 -1.39
CA ILE A 56 -9.22 -10.85 -2.25
C ILE A 56 -10.11 -9.75 -2.87
N ILE A 57 -11.32 -10.10 -3.30
CA ILE A 57 -12.28 -9.14 -3.86
C ILE A 57 -12.71 -8.12 -2.80
N GLU A 58 -12.94 -8.57 -1.56
CA GLU A 58 -13.21 -7.67 -0.45
C GLU A 58 -12.04 -6.72 -0.18
N ALA A 59 -10.80 -7.24 -0.12
CA ALA A 59 -9.62 -6.40 0.04
C ALA A 59 -9.45 -5.41 -1.13
N LYS A 60 -9.76 -5.82 -2.36
CA LYS A 60 -9.77 -4.94 -3.54
C LYS A 60 -10.77 -3.80 -3.40
N SER A 61 -11.94 -4.04 -2.82
CA SER A 61 -12.93 -2.97 -2.61
C SER A 61 -12.39 -1.83 -1.75
N VAL A 62 -11.52 -2.15 -0.77
CA VAL A 62 -10.85 -1.19 0.10
C VAL A 62 -9.81 -0.34 -0.64
N LYS A 63 -9.18 -0.90 -1.70
CA LYS A 63 -8.08 -0.27 -2.44
C LYS A 63 -8.44 1.08 -3.06
N THR A 64 -9.72 1.31 -3.33
CA THR A 64 -10.22 2.59 -3.87
C THR A 64 -10.12 3.71 -2.85
N ASP A 65 -10.41 3.41 -1.58
CA ASP A 65 -10.43 4.40 -0.50
C ASP A 65 -9.07 4.51 0.19
N ASP A 66 -8.43 3.37 0.46
CA ASP A 66 -7.15 3.28 1.13
C ASP A 66 -6.33 2.09 0.61
N LYS A 67 -5.31 2.43 -0.18
CA LYS A 67 -4.43 1.43 -0.82
C LYS A 67 -3.60 0.63 0.18
N VAL A 68 -3.21 1.23 1.30
CA VAL A 68 -2.30 0.56 2.23
C VAL A 68 -3.02 -0.36 3.19
N THR A 69 -4.33 -0.19 3.40
CA THR A 69 -5.13 -1.15 4.18
C THR A 69 -5.81 -2.22 3.32
N ALA A 70 -5.72 -2.12 1.99
CA ALA A 70 -6.22 -3.09 1.02
C ALA A 70 -5.34 -4.36 0.93
N VAL A 71 -5.25 -5.09 2.03
CA VAL A 71 -4.40 -6.28 2.19
C VAL A 71 -5.15 -7.41 2.89
N VAL A 72 -4.61 -8.62 2.78
CA VAL A 72 -5.12 -9.81 3.46
C VAL A 72 -4.10 -10.35 4.45
N PHE A 73 -4.53 -10.62 5.68
CA PHE A 73 -3.78 -11.34 6.70
C PHE A 73 -4.27 -12.78 6.78
N ALA A 74 -3.37 -13.72 6.47
CA ALA A 74 -3.57 -15.15 6.59
C ALA A 74 -2.79 -15.66 7.79
N PHE A 75 -3.45 -15.73 8.95
CA PHE A 75 -2.84 -16.22 10.18
C PHE A 75 -3.08 -17.72 10.35
N ASN A 76 -2.03 -18.53 10.24
CA ASN A 76 -2.11 -19.99 10.24
C ASN A 76 -3.15 -20.60 9.27
N SER A 77 -3.54 -19.85 8.23
CA SER A 77 -4.52 -20.25 7.22
C SER A 77 -3.85 -20.41 5.86
N LYS A 78 -4.30 -21.34 5.03
CA LYS A 78 -3.76 -21.50 3.68
C LYS A 78 -4.35 -20.44 2.75
N VAL A 79 -3.62 -20.11 1.69
CA VAL A 79 -4.14 -19.31 0.58
C VAL A 79 -4.42 -20.23 -0.59
N LEU A 80 -5.69 -20.28 -1.02
CA LEU A 80 -6.11 -21.11 -2.14
C LEU A 80 -5.45 -20.64 -3.45
N PRO A 81 -5.17 -21.55 -4.41
CA PRO A 81 -4.49 -21.19 -5.66
C PRO A 81 -5.18 -20.09 -6.46
N ASP A 82 -6.51 -20.16 -6.58
CA ASP A 82 -7.33 -19.17 -7.27
C ASP A 82 -7.28 -17.80 -6.57
N ALA A 83 -7.20 -17.78 -5.24
CA ALA A 83 -7.00 -16.56 -4.47
C ALA A 83 -5.63 -15.94 -4.76
N ARG A 84 -4.55 -16.73 -4.85
CA ARG A 84 -3.20 -16.21 -5.20
C ARG A 84 -3.15 -15.61 -6.61
N GLU A 85 -3.79 -16.27 -7.57
CA GLU A 85 -3.89 -15.77 -8.95
C GLU A 85 -4.60 -14.41 -9.00
N VAL A 86 -5.75 -14.31 -8.33
CA VAL A 86 -6.53 -13.06 -8.29
C VAL A 86 -5.78 -11.98 -7.52
N ALA A 87 -5.10 -12.31 -6.41
CA ALA A 87 -4.32 -11.35 -5.64
C ALA A 87 -3.17 -10.77 -6.48
N THR A 88 -2.51 -11.60 -7.29
CA THR A 88 -1.47 -11.14 -8.21
C THR A 88 -2.05 -10.21 -9.27
N LYS A 89 -3.18 -10.59 -9.88
CA LYS A 89 -3.84 -9.80 -10.94
C LYS A 89 -4.35 -8.44 -10.43
N GLU A 90 -4.91 -8.42 -9.24
CA GLU A 90 -5.52 -7.22 -8.64
C GLU A 90 -4.53 -6.40 -7.81
N GLU A 91 -3.27 -6.87 -7.74
CA GLU A 91 -2.17 -6.35 -6.93
C GLU A 91 -2.61 -6.11 -5.47
N ILE A 92 -3.14 -7.18 -4.85
CA ILE A 92 -3.49 -7.23 -3.43
C ILE A 92 -2.40 -8.00 -2.71
N LYS A 93 -1.81 -7.38 -1.67
CA LYS A 93 -0.77 -8.01 -0.88
C LYS A 93 -1.41 -8.97 0.13
N ILE A 94 -0.89 -10.19 0.19
CA ILE A 94 -1.22 -11.18 1.21
C ILE A 94 -0.02 -11.31 2.13
N PHE A 95 -0.26 -11.25 3.44
CA PHE A 95 0.72 -11.54 4.48
C PHE A 95 0.34 -12.86 5.13
N GLU A 96 1.29 -13.79 5.17
CA GLU A 96 1.10 -15.14 5.68
C GLU A 96 2.06 -15.36 6.85
N SER A 97 1.54 -15.70 8.02
CA SER A 97 2.37 -16.09 9.17
C SER A 97 1.56 -16.89 10.17
N ASP A 98 2.26 -17.67 11.00
CA ASP A 98 1.78 -18.34 12.21
C ASP A 98 2.05 -17.52 13.48
N ILE A 99 2.63 -16.31 13.37
CA ILE A 99 2.97 -15.42 14.48
C ILE A 99 2.37 -14.02 14.22
N ILE A 100 1.52 -13.55 15.13
CA ILE A 100 0.75 -12.29 14.96
C ILE A 100 1.69 -11.09 14.79
N TYR A 101 2.69 -10.96 15.66
CA TYR A 101 3.62 -9.83 15.63
C TYR A 101 4.40 -9.76 14.31
N LYS A 102 4.83 -10.90 13.77
CA LYS A 102 5.52 -10.95 12.49
C LYS A 102 4.63 -10.46 11.35
N LEU A 103 3.36 -10.87 11.36
CA LEU A 103 2.35 -10.44 10.40
C LEU A 103 2.20 -8.91 10.40
N ILE A 104 2.15 -8.31 11.58
CA ILE A 104 2.02 -6.86 11.77
C ILE A 104 3.32 -6.12 11.40
N GLU A 105 4.48 -6.64 11.80
CA GLU A 105 5.79 -6.07 11.47
C GLU A 105 6.03 -6.05 9.96
N ASP A 106 5.78 -7.17 9.28
CA ASP A 106 5.88 -7.29 7.82
C ASP A 106 4.93 -6.31 7.12
N TYR A 107 3.71 -6.15 7.64
CA TYR A 107 2.74 -5.19 7.14
C TYR A 107 3.19 -3.74 7.32
N GLU A 108 3.63 -3.34 8.52
CA GLU A 108 4.04 -1.97 8.79
C GLU A 108 5.32 -1.60 8.02
N ALA A 109 6.26 -2.54 7.86
CA ALA A 109 7.43 -2.37 7.02
C ALA A 109 7.03 -2.12 5.55
N TRP A 110 6.17 -2.96 4.99
CA TRP A 110 5.66 -2.81 3.63
C TRP A 110 4.89 -1.51 3.44
N LYS A 111 3.98 -1.17 4.36
CA LYS A 111 3.17 0.06 4.34
C LYS A 111 4.07 1.29 4.34
N LYS A 112 5.11 1.31 5.16
CA LYS A 112 6.10 2.40 5.18
C LYS A 112 6.79 2.55 3.82
N GLU A 113 7.24 1.45 3.22
CA GLU A 113 7.85 1.47 1.89
C GLU A 113 6.90 1.97 0.81
N GLU A 114 5.63 1.54 0.81
CA GLU A 114 4.64 1.98 -0.17
C GLU A 114 4.32 3.47 -0.05
N VAL A 115 4.19 3.97 1.18
CA VAL A 115 4.03 5.41 1.43
C VAL A 115 5.24 6.19 0.94
N GLU A 116 6.46 5.71 1.16
CA GLU A 116 7.68 6.34 0.65
C GLU A 116 7.78 6.30 -0.88
N LYS A 117 7.42 5.18 -1.51
CA LYS A 117 7.35 5.05 -2.97
C LYS A 117 6.32 6.00 -3.56
N GLU A 118 5.13 6.09 -2.97
CA GLU A 118 4.10 7.00 -3.46
C GLU A 118 4.51 8.47 -3.29
N LYS A 119 5.17 8.82 -2.18
CA LYS A 119 5.80 10.14 -2.01
C LYS A 119 6.81 10.39 -3.13
N LYS A 120 7.78 9.49 -3.35
CA LYS A 120 8.80 9.62 -4.40
C LYS A 120 8.18 9.82 -5.78
N ARG A 121 7.18 9.02 -6.15
CA ARG A 121 6.44 9.15 -7.43
C ARG A 121 5.78 10.52 -7.56
N LYS A 122 5.11 11.01 -6.51
CA LYS A 122 4.55 12.38 -6.48
C LYS A 122 5.63 13.44 -6.63
N PHE A 123 6.80 13.26 -6.02
CA PHE A 123 7.94 14.19 -6.11
C PHE A 123 8.72 14.15 -7.43
N GLU A 124 8.66 13.04 -8.16
CA GLU A 124 9.27 12.89 -9.49
C GLU A 124 8.44 13.55 -10.59
N GLY A 125 7.11 13.55 -10.45
CA GLY A 125 6.19 14.24 -11.35
C GLY A 125 6.18 15.77 -11.20
N ILE A 126 6.81 16.32 -10.16
CA ILE A 126 6.88 17.77 -9.94
C ILE A 126 8.13 18.33 -10.62
N ILE A 127 7.92 19.21 -11.61
CA ILE A 127 8.96 20.06 -12.20
C ILE A 127 9.49 20.99 -11.09
N ARG A 128 10.76 20.83 -10.75
CA ARG A 128 11.41 21.67 -9.74
C ARG A 128 11.77 23.02 -10.36
N PRO A 129 11.57 24.15 -9.65
CA PRO A 129 11.97 25.45 -10.17
C PRO A 129 13.50 25.49 -10.31
N GLY A 130 13.95 25.99 -11.46
CA GLY A 130 15.35 26.23 -11.77
C GLY A 130 15.53 27.66 -12.26
N LYS A 131 16.58 28.33 -11.82
CA LYS A 131 17.01 29.63 -12.34
C LYS A 131 18.33 29.44 -13.06
N ILE A 132 18.38 29.82 -14.32
CA ILE A 132 19.57 29.77 -15.15
C ILE A 132 19.99 31.17 -15.59
N GLU A 133 21.26 31.28 -15.94
CA GLU A 133 21.85 32.43 -16.60
C GLU A 133 22.51 31.96 -17.89
N LEU A 134 22.26 32.67 -18.99
CA LEU A 134 22.87 32.39 -20.29
C LEU A 134 24.31 32.94 -20.30
N MET A 135 25.25 32.13 -20.79
CA MET A 135 26.63 32.57 -20.94
C MET A 135 26.85 33.14 -22.34
N TYR A 136 26.96 34.47 -22.43
CA TYR A 136 27.02 35.22 -23.70
C TYR A 136 28.12 34.73 -24.66
N HIS A 137 29.28 34.29 -24.16
CA HIS A 137 30.38 33.78 -24.99
C HIS A 137 30.29 32.28 -25.34
N HIS A 138 29.22 31.59 -24.94
CA HIS A 138 29.06 30.15 -25.11
C HIS A 138 27.79 29.82 -25.91
N VAL A 139 27.53 30.56 -26.99
CA VAL A 139 26.41 30.28 -27.91
C VAL A 139 26.95 29.45 -29.08
N PHE A 140 26.54 28.19 -29.16
CA PHE A 140 27.00 27.26 -30.20
C PHE A 140 26.07 27.24 -31.41
N ARG A 141 24.76 27.38 -31.17
CA ARG A 141 23.74 27.41 -32.21
C ARG A 141 22.59 28.30 -31.79
N VAL A 142 22.18 29.22 -32.66
CA VAL A 142 21.14 30.20 -32.34
C VAL A 142 19.73 29.65 -32.58
N THR A 143 19.53 28.82 -33.62
CA THR A 143 18.19 28.32 -33.98
C THR A 143 18.17 26.86 -34.46
N LYS A 144 17.02 26.21 -34.24
CA LYS A 144 16.61 24.89 -34.75
C LYS A 144 17.54 23.69 -34.42
N PRO A 145 17.85 23.37 -33.16
CA PRO A 145 17.49 24.03 -31.90
C PRO A 145 18.57 25.01 -31.44
N ALA A 146 18.22 25.89 -30.50
CA ALA A 146 19.22 26.72 -29.82
C ALA A 146 20.10 25.85 -28.91
N ILE A 147 21.42 26.02 -28.98
CA ILE A 147 22.40 25.33 -28.14
C ILE A 147 23.28 26.41 -27.51
N VAL A 148 23.12 26.58 -26.20
CA VAL A 148 23.77 27.64 -25.41
C VAL A 148 24.36 27.06 -24.12
N GLY A 149 25.52 27.55 -23.75
CA GLY A 149 26.11 27.33 -22.43
C GLY A 149 25.31 28.11 -21.39
N ILE A 150 24.99 27.44 -20.29
CA ILE A 150 24.21 28.00 -19.20
C ILE A 150 24.94 27.80 -17.88
N LYS A 151 24.71 28.71 -16.95
CA LYS A 151 25.06 28.55 -15.54
C LYS A 151 23.79 28.36 -14.73
N VAL A 152 23.72 27.28 -13.95
CA VAL A 152 22.60 27.08 -13.02
C VAL A 152 22.85 27.95 -11.79
N LEU A 153 22.00 28.97 -11.60
CA LEU A 153 22.12 29.89 -10.46
C LEU A 153 21.44 29.33 -9.21
N ARG A 154 20.26 28.71 -9.36
CA ARG A 154 19.50 28.07 -8.28
C ARG A 154 18.64 26.92 -8.81
N GLY A 155 18.33 25.94 -7.96
CA GLY A 155 17.43 24.84 -8.30
C GLY A 155 18.07 23.76 -9.16
N ARG A 156 17.27 23.06 -9.95
CA ARG A 156 17.73 21.96 -10.84
C ARG A 156 17.10 22.10 -12.22
N ILE A 157 17.86 21.77 -13.26
CA ILE A 157 17.40 21.70 -14.65
C ILE A 157 17.37 20.23 -15.05
N LYS A 158 16.29 19.80 -15.69
CA LYS A 158 16.10 18.46 -16.25
C LYS A 158 15.70 18.61 -17.72
N THR A 159 16.01 17.60 -18.53
CA THR A 159 15.51 17.50 -19.90
C THR A 159 14.01 17.16 -19.90
N ASP A 160 13.33 17.42 -21.01
CA ASP A 160 11.91 17.08 -21.23
C ASP A 160 10.93 17.68 -20.21
N VAL A 161 11.20 18.92 -19.80
CA VAL A 161 10.30 19.72 -18.96
C VAL A 161 9.34 20.46 -19.89
N SER A 162 8.05 20.11 -19.86
CA SER A 162 6.95 20.73 -20.64
C SER A 162 6.16 21.71 -19.78
#